data_AF-A0A933ZNT7-F1
#
_entry.id   AF-A0A933ZNT7-F1
#
_cell.length_a   1.000
_cell.length_b   1.000
_cell.length_c   1.000
_cell.angle_alpha   90.00
_cell.angle_beta   90.00
_cell.angle_gamma   90.00
#
_symmetry.space_group_name_H-M   'P 1'
#
loop_
_entity.id
_entity.type
_entity.pdbx_description
1 polymer ?
#
loop_
_entity_poly.entity_id
_entity_poly.type
_entity_poly.pdbx_seq_one_letter_code
_entity_poly.pdbx_strand_id
1 'polypeptide(L)'
;MNSSADLIFPADYQGAALASEDGSVGRRGLVTSLLEEMLESGPRPRAVYGAGPERMLLAVQELVTRFEVPFQLSFERYMKCGFGLCGQCALDGSGVQVCTEGPVLERQDLEGVTDLGQPHRTASGRRPATSQKT
;
A
#
# COMPACT_ATOMS: atom_id res chain seq x y z
N MET A 1 14.99 -7.26 2.45
CA MET A 1 15.70 -6.32 3.32
C MET A 1 16.21 -5.20 2.44
N ASN A 2 15.64 -4.00 2.53
CA ASN A 2 16.03 -2.84 1.73
C ASN A 2 17.21 -2.07 2.36
N SER A 3 17.95 -1.35 1.51
CA SER A 3 19.20 -0.65 1.82
C SER A 3 19.34 0.65 0.99
N SER A 4 20.39 1.41 1.25
CA SER A 4 20.73 2.62 0.49
C SER A 4 21.05 2.34 -0.98
N ALA A 5 21.52 1.14 -1.31
CA ALA A 5 21.80 0.71 -2.68
C ALA A 5 20.52 0.48 -3.51
N ASP A 6 19.38 0.28 -2.86
CA ASP A 6 18.08 0.09 -3.52
C ASP A 6 17.39 1.42 -3.86
N LEU A 7 17.90 2.55 -3.35
CA LEU A 7 17.33 3.86 -3.61
C LEU A 7 17.69 4.34 -5.02
N ILE A 8 16.65 4.71 -5.77
CA ILE A 8 16.77 5.31 -7.10
C ILE A 8 16.33 6.77 -6.98
N PHE A 9 17.09 7.67 -7.60
CA PHE A 9 16.85 9.12 -7.58
C PHE A 9 16.75 9.79 -6.18
N PRO A 10 17.62 9.48 -5.20
CA PRO A 10 17.55 10.10 -3.88
C PRO A 10 17.73 11.63 -3.93
N ALA A 11 18.36 12.15 -4.98
CA ALA A 11 18.53 13.59 -5.20
C ALA A 11 17.22 14.33 -5.54
N ASP A 12 16.18 13.63 -5.99
CA ASP A 12 14.87 14.23 -6.32
C ASP A 12 13.99 14.42 -5.07
N TYR A 13 14.33 13.74 -3.97
CA TYR A 13 13.58 13.73 -2.71
C TYR A 13 14.33 14.46 -1.59
N GLN A 14 14.88 15.64 -1.89
CA GLN A 14 15.61 16.43 -0.90
C GLN A 14 14.68 16.86 0.25
N GLY A 15 15.12 16.61 1.49
CA GLY A 15 14.34 16.90 2.69
C GLY A 15 13.32 15.81 3.06
N ALA A 16 13.24 14.71 2.30
CA ALA A 16 12.44 13.57 2.69
C ALA A 16 13.06 12.84 3.89
N ALA A 17 12.22 12.41 4.82
CA ALA A 17 12.61 11.44 5.84
C ALA A 17 12.68 10.04 5.19
N LEU A 18 13.81 9.37 5.33
CA LEU A 18 14.08 8.07 4.71
C LEU A 18 14.10 6.96 5.77
N ALA A 19 13.80 5.73 5.36
CA ALA A 19 13.93 4.55 6.19
C ALA A 19 14.55 3.38 5.41
N SER A 20 15.44 2.62 6.06
CA SER A 20 16.06 1.41 5.53
C SER A 20 16.11 0.32 6.60
N GLU A 21 15.80 -0.93 6.24
CA GLU A 21 15.75 -2.04 7.19
C GLU A 21 17.14 -2.32 7.80
N ASP A 22 18.21 -2.12 7.04
CA ASP A 22 19.59 -2.27 7.50
C ASP A 22 20.17 -1.03 8.20
N GLY A 23 19.51 0.13 8.10
CA GLY A 23 19.97 1.40 8.67
C GLY A 23 21.08 2.08 7.87
N SER A 24 21.35 1.63 6.65
CA SER A 24 22.36 2.24 5.76
C SER A 24 22.00 3.67 5.31
N VAL A 25 20.73 4.07 5.41
CA VAL A 25 20.25 5.44 5.15
C VAL A 25 19.00 5.76 5.97
N GLY A 26 18.94 6.98 6.49
CA GLY A 26 17.78 7.46 7.26
C GLY A 26 17.54 6.64 8.55
N ARG A 27 16.27 6.48 8.92
CA ARG A 27 15.86 5.72 10.10
C ARG A 27 15.98 4.22 9.83
N ARG A 28 16.60 3.48 10.76
CA ARG A 28 16.63 2.02 10.69
C ARG A 28 15.22 1.42 10.90
N GLY A 29 14.78 0.54 10.00
CA GLY A 29 13.51 -0.18 10.05
C GLY A 29 12.59 0.11 8.87
N LEU A 30 11.30 -0.23 9.02
CA LEU A 30 10.29 -0.01 8.00
C LEU A 30 9.84 1.45 7.95
N VAL A 31 9.41 1.91 6.78
CA VAL A 31 8.82 3.25 6.60
C VAL A 31 7.54 3.45 7.43
N THR A 32 6.80 2.38 7.70
CA THR A 32 5.59 2.43 8.55
C THR A 32 5.92 2.78 9.99
N SER A 33 7.06 2.33 10.52
CA SER A 33 7.54 2.72 11.85
C SER A 33 7.99 4.19 11.89
N LEU A 34 8.59 4.69 10.81
CA LEU A 34 8.89 6.13 10.68
C LEU A 34 7.60 6.96 10.64
N LEU A 35 6.59 6.51 9.88
CA LEU A 35 5.28 7.17 9.83
C LEU A 35 4.61 7.20 11.21
N GLU A 36 4.64 6.09 11.96
CA GLU A 36 4.09 6.02 13.32
C GLU A 36 4.73 7.06 14.25
N GLU A 37 6.06 7.15 14.28
CA GLU A 37 6.78 8.17 15.08
C GLU A 37 6.39 9.60 14.69
N MET A 38 6.23 9.87 13.38
CA MET A 38 5.81 11.18 12.88
C MET A 38 4.37 11.52 13.29
N LEU A 39 3.48 10.53 13.34
CA LEU A 39 2.09 10.72 13.79
C LEU A 39 1.98 10.89 15.31
N GLU A 40 2.88 10.27 16.08
CA GLU A 40 2.90 10.37 17.55
C GLU A 40 3.50 11.69 18.05
N SER A 41 4.58 12.15 17.42
CA SER A 41 5.41 13.26 17.91
C SER A 41 5.31 14.53 17.07
N GLY A 42 4.81 14.43 15.85
CA GLY A 42 4.73 15.53 14.89
C GLY A 42 3.38 16.24 14.84
N PRO A 43 3.29 17.34 14.07
CA PRO A 43 2.01 17.96 13.77
C PRO A 43 1.13 16.98 12.98
N ARG A 44 -0.17 16.91 13.33
CA ARG A 44 -1.12 16.05 12.63
C ARG A 44 -1.21 16.46 11.15
N PRO A 45 -0.92 15.56 10.19
CA PRO A 45 -1.03 15.89 8.78
C PRO A 45 -2.50 15.99 8.36
N ARG A 46 -2.77 16.79 7.32
CA ARG A 46 -4.11 16.91 6.73
C ARG A 46 -4.58 15.61 6.06
N ALA A 47 -3.65 14.90 5.44
CA ALA A 47 -3.90 13.61 4.80
C ALA A 47 -2.57 12.83 4.65
N VAL A 48 -2.68 11.51 4.51
CA VAL A 48 -1.56 10.62 4.16
C VAL A 48 -1.81 9.98 2.79
N TYR A 49 -0.82 10.06 1.92
CA TYR A 49 -0.84 9.41 0.62
C TYR A 49 0.17 8.27 0.61
N GLY A 50 -0.21 7.11 0.08
CA GLY A 50 0.65 5.92 0.08
C GLY A 50 0.63 5.18 -1.24
N ALA A 51 1.81 4.78 -1.71
CA ALA A 51 1.98 3.88 -2.83
C ALA A 51 3.14 2.93 -2.52
N GLY A 52 2.98 1.64 -2.84
CA GLY A 52 3.98 0.63 -2.56
C GLY A 52 3.38 -0.75 -2.32
N PRO A 53 4.16 -1.69 -1.77
CA PRO A 53 3.70 -3.06 -1.54
C PRO A 53 2.41 -3.09 -0.71
N GLU A 54 1.44 -3.93 -1.10
CA GLU A 54 0.12 -3.96 -0.46
C GLU A 54 0.18 -4.17 1.06
N ARG A 55 1.10 -5.00 1.55
CA ARG A 55 1.31 -5.21 3.00
C ARG A 55 1.76 -3.93 3.71
N MET A 56 2.55 -3.09 3.05
CA MET A 56 2.93 -1.78 3.57
C MET A 56 1.72 -0.86 3.61
N LEU A 57 0.91 -0.83 2.55
CA LEU A 57 -0.30 0.00 2.49
C LEU A 57 -1.32 -0.39 3.56
N LEU A 58 -1.47 -1.69 3.87
CA LEU A 58 -2.33 -2.16 4.97
C LEU A 58 -1.84 -1.66 6.33
N ALA A 59 -0.53 -1.71 6.58
CA ALA A 59 0.04 -1.15 7.81
C ALA A 59 -0.12 0.38 7.87
N VAL A 60 0.01 1.09 6.74
CA VAL A 60 -0.30 2.53 6.67
C VAL A 60 -1.77 2.77 6.98
N GLN A 61 -2.70 2.02 6.37
CA GLN A 61 -4.15 2.13 6.59
C GLN A 61 -4.52 1.95 8.07
N GLU A 62 -3.91 0.97 8.74
CA GLU A 62 -4.10 0.71 10.16
C GLU A 62 -3.67 1.92 11.00
N LEU A 63 -2.45 2.43 10.77
CA LEU A 63 -1.91 3.60 11.46
C LEU A 63 -2.80 4.84 11.26
N VAL A 64 -3.09 5.22 10.02
CA VAL A 64 -3.88 6.41 9.74
C VAL A 64 -5.31 6.29 10.24
N THR A 65 -5.87 5.08 10.30
CA THR A 65 -7.17 4.85 10.94
C THR A 65 -7.09 5.03 12.45
N ARG A 66 -6.05 4.51 13.11
CA ARG A 66 -5.81 4.66 14.55
C ARG A 66 -5.65 6.13 14.96
N PHE A 67 -4.97 6.93 14.14
CA PHE A 67 -4.78 8.36 14.37
C PHE A 67 -5.88 9.25 13.75
N GLU A 68 -6.93 8.63 13.18
CA GLU A 68 -8.05 9.31 12.51
C GLU A 68 -7.62 10.31 11.42
N VAL A 69 -6.56 10.01 10.68
CA VAL A 69 -6.03 10.84 9.60
C VAL A 69 -6.66 10.42 8.26
N PRO A 70 -7.18 11.36 7.44
CA PRO A 70 -7.63 11.06 6.09
C PRO A 70 -6.51 10.45 5.24
N PHE A 71 -6.85 9.53 4.34
CA PHE A 71 -5.84 8.85 3.53
C PHE A 71 -6.31 8.56 2.11
N GLN A 72 -5.33 8.39 1.22
CA GLN A 72 -5.50 7.87 -0.12
C GLN A 72 -4.35 6.90 -0.43
N LEU A 73 -4.68 5.65 -0.78
CA LEU A 73 -3.70 4.60 -1.02
C LEU A 73 -3.83 4.07 -2.44
N SER A 74 -2.72 4.01 -3.17
CA SER A 74 -2.66 3.49 -4.54
C SER A 74 -2.45 1.99 -4.52
N PHE A 75 -3.49 1.21 -4.81
CA PHE A 75 -3.42 -0.25 -4.84
C PHE A 75 -3.10 -0.77 -6.24
N GLU A 76 -2.32 -1.85 -6.27
CA GLU A 76 -1.98 -2.57 -7.49
C GLU A 76 -2.76 -3.87 -7.59
N ARG A 77 -3.21 -4.18 -8.80
CA ARG A 77 -3.83 -5.48 -9.15
C ARG A 77 -3.34 -5.90 -10.53
N TYR A 78 -3.43 -7.19 -10.81
CA TYR A 78 -3.14 -7.69 -12.15
C TYR A 78 -4.17 -7.13 -13.14
N MET A 79 -3.76 -6.18 -13.98
CA MET A 79 -4.63 -5.58 -14.99
C MET A 79 -4.41 -6.29 -16.33
N LYS A 80 -5.47 -6.91 -16.86
CA LYS A 80 -5.44 -7.51 -18.20
C LYS A 80 -5.96 -6.55 -19.26
N CYS A 81 -7.21 -6.10 -19.12
CA CYS A 81 -7.81 -5.17 -20.08
C CYS A 81 -7.44 -3.72 -19.80
N GLY A 82 -7.43 -3.28 -18.54
CA GLY A 82 -7.16 -1.88 -18.16
C GLY A 82 -8.32 -0.91 -18.40
N PHE A 83 -9.48 -1.37 -18.87
CA PHE A 83 -10.64 -0.51 -19.18
C PHE A 83 -11.99 -1.07 -18.67
N GLY A 84 -11.96 -1.92 -17.64
CA GLY A 84 -13.18 -2.37 -16.92
C GLY A 84 -13.90 -3.59 -17.49
N LEU A 85 -13.45 -4.16 -18.61
CA LEU A 85 -14.17 -5.27 -19.26
C LEU A 85 -14.01 -6.63 -18.55
N CYS A 86 -12.79 -6.97 -18.11
CA CYS A 86 -12.48 -8.34 -17.71
C CYS A 86 -12.66 -8.66 -16.22
N GLY A 87 -12.76 -7.64 -15.35
CA GLY A 87 -12.88 -7.83 -13.89
C GLY A 87 -11.66 -8.42 -13.18
N GLN A 88 -10.54 -8.70 -13.88
CA GLN A 88 -9.35 -9.30 -13.27
C GLN A 88 -8.75 -8.45 -12.13
N CYS A 89 -8.87 -7.14 -12.24
CA CYS A 89 -8.39 -6.19 -11.24
C CYS A 89 -9.45 -5.80 -10.20
N ALA A 90 -10.56 -6.55 -10.11
CA ALA A 90 -11.58 -6.28 -9.12
C ALA A 90 -11.08 -6.65 -7.71
N LEU A 91 -11.41 -5.82 -6.73
CA LEU A 91 -11.28 -6.13 -5.31
C LEU A 91 -12.43 -7.03 -4.88
N ASP A 92 -12.11 -8.11 -4.16
CA ASP A 92 -13.12 -9.09 -3.77
C ASP A 92 -13.97 -8.56 -2.61
N GLY A 93 -15.27 -8.81 -2.67
CA GLY A 93 -16.23 -8.34 -1.66
C GLY A 93 -16.87 -7.01 -2.05
N SER A 94 -16.08 -5.99 -2.38
CA SER A 94 -16.62 -4.69 -2.86
C SER A 94 -16.94 -4.69 -4.35
N GLY A 95 -16.17 -5.43 -5.17
CA GLY A 95 -16.31 -5.45 -6.63
C GLY A 95 -15.63 -4.29 -7.36
N VAL A 96 -14.98 -3.37 -6.62
CA VAL A 96 -14.28 -2.20 -7.17
C VAL A 96 -13.23 -2.62 -8.19
N GLN A 97 -13.35 -2.13 -9.42
CA GLN A 97 -12.41 -2.39 -10.51
C GLN A 97 -11.27 -1.37 -10.48
N VAL A 98 -10.10 -1.78 -9.98
CA VAL A 98 -8.94 -0.88 -9.79
C VAL A 98 -8.53 -0.12 -11.06
N CYS A 99 -8.72 -0.66 -12.27
CA CYS A 99 -8.35 0.04 -13.51
C CYS A 99 -9.28 1.19 -13.93
N THR A 100 -10.51 1.24 -13.42
CA THR A 100 -11.52 2.25 -13.81
C THR A 100 -12.01 3.08 -12.63
N GLU A 101 -12.03 2.48 -11.45
CA GLU A 101 -12.49 3.10 -10.20
C GLU A 101 -11.32 3.40 -9.24
N GLY A 102 -10.15 2.81 -9.49
CA GLY A 102 -8.91 3.10 -8.77
C GLY A 102 -7.89 3.86 -9.64
N PRO A 103 -6.58 3.67 -9.41
CA PRO A 103 -5.95 2.81 -8.41
C PRO A 103 -5.88 3.43 -7.02
N VAL A 104 -6.17 4.73 -6.90
CA VAL A 104 -6.14 5.47 -5.65
C VAL A 104 -7.47 5.34 -4.94
N LEU A 105 -7.48 4.68 -3.79
CA LEU A 105 -8.68 4.38 -3.01
C LEU A 105 -8.60 5.02 -1.63
N GLU A 106 -9.74 5.45 -1.12
CA GLU A 106 -9.92 6.03 0.22
C GLU A 106 -10.80 5.15 1.11
N ARG A 107 -11.14 5.64 2.30
CA ARG A 107 -11.81 4.83 3.33
C ARG A 107 -13.06 4.11 2.83
N GLN A 108 -13.92 4.80 2.09
CA GLN A 108 -15.21 4.26 1.65
C GLN A 108 -15.05 3.18 0.57
N ASP A 109 -14.08 3.34 -0.33
CA ASP A 109 -13.82 2.37 -1.41
C ASP A 109 -13.34 1.00 -0.88
N LEU A 110 -12.73 1.01 0.31
CA LEU A 110 -12.18 -0.18 0.96
C LEU A 110 -13.22 -0.91 1.83
N GLU A 111 -14.43 -0.37 1.98
CA GLU A 111 -15.50 -1.03 2.72
C GLU A 111 -15.91 -2.33 2.04
N GLY A 112 -15.96 -3.42 2.81
CA GLY A 112 -16.33 -4.73 2.30
C GLY A 112 -15.28 -5.43 1.44
N VAL A 113 -14.08 -4.86 1.27
CA VAL A 113 -12.97 -5.55 0.61
C VAL A 113 -12.45 -6.71 1.47
N THR A 114 -12.20 -7.87 0.86
CA THR A 114 -11.91 -9.13 1.57
C THR A 114 -10.59 -9.80 1.19
N ASP A 115 -9.92 -9.36 0.11
CA ASP A 115 -8.72 -10.00 -0.44
C ASP A 115 -7.42 -9.20 -0.27
N LEU A 116 -7.44 -8.03 0.36
CA LEU A 116 -6.20 -7.29 0.64
C LEU A 116 -5.29 -8.09 1.60
N GLY A 117 -4.00 -8.13 1.29
CA GLY A 117 -2.99 -8.89 2.02
C GLY A 117 -2.96 -10.38 1.66
N GLN A 118 -3.88 -10.84 0.81
CA GLN A 118 -3.95 -12.21 0.30
C GLN A 118 -3.17 -12.36 -1.01
N PRO A 119 -2.79 -13.59 -1.40
CA PRO A 119 -2.19 -13.82 -2.71
C PRO A 119 -3.10 -13.34 -3.83
N HIS A 120 -2.57 -12.50 -4.71
CA HIS A 120 -3.30 -11.99 -5.86
C HIS A 120 -3.68 -13.11 -6.83
N ARG A 121 -4.76 -12.90 -7.57
CA ARG A 121 -5.15 -13.78 -8.68
C ARG A 121 -4.00 -13.90 -9.68
N THR A 122 -3.75 -15.13 -10.13
CA THR A 122 -2.79 -15.41 -11.20
C THR A 122 -3.18 -14.71 -12.51
N ALA A 123 -2.26 -14.65 -13.47
CA ALA A 123 -2.51 -14.08 -14.80
C ALA A 123 -3.73 -14.70 -15.54
N SER A 124 -4.10 -15.93 -15.18
CA SER A 124 -5.28 -16.62 -15.72
C SER A 124 -6.61 -16.29 -15.01
N GLY A 125 -6.56 -15.49 -13.93
CA GLY A 125 -7.72 -15.17 -13.07
C GLY A 125 -8.00 -16.17 -11.95
N ARG A 126 -7.27 -17.30 -11.92
CA ARG A 126 -7.37 -18.29 -10.84
C ARG A 126 -6.76 -17.75 -9.56
N ARG A 127 -7.37 -18.07 -8.41
CA ARG A 127 -6.75 -17.88 -7.10
C ARG A 127 -5.58 -18.86 -6.94
N PRO A 128 -4.41 -18.41 -6.49
CA PRO A 128 -3.35 -19.33 -6.07
C PRO A 128 -3.92 -20.26 -4.98
N ALA A 129 -3.52 -21.53 -4.99
CA ALA A 129 -3.79 -22.40 -3.85
C ALA A 129 -3.18 -21.74 -2.61
N THR A 130 -3.99 -21.48 -1.59
CA THR A 130 -3.49 -21.01 -0.31
C THR A 130 -2.54 -22.08 0.21
N SER A 131 -1.24 -21.77 0.25
CA SER A 131 -0.32 -22.59 1.01
C SER A 131 -0.82 -22.53 2.45
N GLN A 132 -1.42 -23.62 2.93
CA GLN A 132 -1.67 -23.81 4.35
C GLN A 132 -0.32 -23.60 5.03
N LYS A 133 -0.16 -22.46 5.74
CA LYS A 133 0.93 -22.32 6.68
C LYS A 133 0.60 -23.26 7.84
N THR A 134 1.21 -24.44 7.85
CA THR A 134 1.50 -25.20 9.07
C THR A 134 2.37 -24.36 10.00
#